data_AF-A0AA87BAQ9-F1
#
_entry.id   AF-A0AA87BAQ9-F1
#
_cell.length_a   1.000
_cell.length_b   1.000
_cell.length_c   1.000
_cell.angle_alpha   90.00
_cell.angle_beta   90.00
_cell.angle_gamma   90.00
#
_symmetry.space_group_name_H-M   'P 1'
#
loop_
_entity.id
_entity.type
_entity.pdbx_description
1 polymer ?
#
loop_
_entity_poly.entity_id
_entity_poly.type
_entity_poly.pdbx_seq_one_letter_code
_entity_poly.pdbx_strand_id
1 'polypeptide(L)'
;MNKGIKYILGFAAVFVAAVICVFGIIKYEEMQEGSTTNNSANLGSVDGKQLDKETTIIIEKLSTLNDIDALNSELHLSQAVIDILKKYAPTVSYAVDNSEGYDVIYFRLGGYYANRQVNDVNKIIGSYKVDGGKLTSTGDDLDKIGSKVNGNDKLKWNNINVNNKDHDKDAAKAIADKYFSVSLGGGIDNMIGLFGYLSDFSKHVRDAQLGMNVVPMSLAEITDIYNTASAETFSAEQVYKKVTSLQYAKYKEIDDSYKGNEAKYNKSVGNGEVVYFKKDKMYLAVFGGIGGMNPISPATPDKFKIEGDKVIVPLIDTSSGGRQSGQMVLRLNNKKYEGGQSRSKYYVESVSK
;
A
#
# COMPACT_ATOMS: atom_id res chain seq x y z
N MET A 1 -62.53 -19.20 8.90
CA MET A 1 -61.31 -19.44 8.11
C MET A 1 -61.25 -20.92 7.74
N ASN A 2 -61.32 -21.24 6.44
CA ASN A 2 -61.73 -22.54 5.90
C ASN A 2 -60.65 -23.64 6.10
N LYS A 3 -61.04 -24.84 6.55
CA LYS A 3 -60.09 -25.93 6.94
C LYS A 3 -59.16 -26.34 5.78
N GLY A 4 -59.58 -26.19 4.52
CA GLY A 4 -58.73 -26.46 3.35
C GLY A 4 -57.52 -25.52 3.18
N ILE A 5 -57.62 -24.26 3.63
CA ILE A 5 -56.53 -23.27 3.48
C ILE A 5 -55.38 -23.57 4.47
N LYS A 6 -55.69 -24.15 5.64
CA LYS A 6 -54.67 -24.55 6.63
C LYS A 6 -53.79 -25.69 6.14
N TYR A 7 -54.35 -26.66 5.40
CA TYR A 7 -53.57 -27.76 4.83
C TYR A 7 -52.65 -27.30 3.71
N ILE A 8 -53.10 -26.38 2.85
CA ILE A 8 -52.28 -25.84 1.76
C ILE A 8 -51.13 -24.98 2.30
N LEU A 9 -51.38 -24.11 3.29
CA LEU A 9 -50.32 -23.31 3.92
C LEU A 9 -49.33 -24.19 4.69
N GLY A 10 -49.80 -25.22 5.39
CA GLY A 10 -48.95 -26.16 6.10
C GLY A 10 -48.04 -26.95 5.16
N PHE A 11 -48.57 -27.39 4.02
CA PHE A 11 -47.79 -28.11 3.01
C PHE A 11 -46.76 -27.20 2.33
N ALA A 12 -47.12 -25.96 2.02
CA ALA A 12 -46.20 -24.98 1.45
C ALA A 12 -45.03 -24.66 2.42
N ALA A 13 -45.30 -24.52 3.71
CA ALA A 13 -44.26 -24.27 4.71
C ALA A 13 -43.29 -25.46 4.87
N VAL A 14 -43.81 -26.70 4.88
CA VAL A 14 -42.97 -27.91 4.94
C VAL A 14 -42.15 -28.09 3.67
N PHE A 15 -42.73 -27.78 2.50
CA PHE A 15 -42.03 -27.88 1.23
C PHE A 15 -40.90 -26.83 1.12
N VAL A 16 -41.15 -25.59 1.55
CA VAL A 16 -40.12 -24.53 1.60
C VAL A 16 -39.00 -24.89 2.58
N ALA A 17 -39.32 -25.43 3.77
CA ALA A 17 -38.32 -25.89 4.72
C ALA A 17 -37.48 -27.05 4.18
N ALA A 18 -38.10 -28.02 3.50
CA ALA A 18 -37.39 -29.12 2.86
C ALA A 18 -36.46 -28.65 1.73
N VAL A 19 -36.91 -27.69 0.89
CA VAL A 19 -36.08 -27.10 -0.16
C VAL A 19 -34.90 -26.32 0.42
N ILE A 20 -35.08 -25.59 1.53
CA ILE A 20 -33.99 -24.88 2.21
C ILE A 20 -33.00 -25.87 2.84
N CYS A 21 -33.47 -26.97 3.44
CA CYS A 21 -32.58 -28.00 3.98
C CYS A 21 -31.80 -28.72 2.86
N VAL A 22 -32.43 -29.04 1.74
CA VAL A 22 -31.76 -29.67 0.60
C VAL A 22 -30.77 -28.72 -0.08
N PHE A 23 -31.12 -27.44 -0.27
CA PHE A 23 -30.16 -26.43 -0.76
C PHE A 23 -29.02 -26.17 0.23
N GLY A 24 -29.30 -26.20 1.53
CA GLY A 24 -28.31 -26.06 2.58
C GLY A 24 -27.34 -27.24 2.63
N ILE A 25 -27.83 -28.47 2.43
CA ILE A 25 -27.01 -29.68 2.36
C ILE A 25 -26.21 -29.72 1.05
N ILE A 26 -26.80 -29.39 -0.10
CA ILE A 26 -26.06 -29.31 -1.39
C ILE A 26 -24.96 -28.24 -1.32
N LYS A 27 -25.21 -27.07 -0.70
CA LYS A 27 -24.14 -26.09 -0.47
C LYS A 27 -23.09 -26.55 0.53
N TYR A 28 -23.48 -27.34 1.54
CA TYR A 28 -22.55 -27.86 2.54
C TYR A 28 -21.69 -29.01 1.98
N GLU A 29 -22.27 -29.85 1.12
CA GLU A 29 -21.57 -30.89 0.37
C GLU A 29 -20.72 -30.29 -0.76
N GLU A 30 -21.14 -29.25 -1.50
CA GLU A 30 -20.25 -28.48 -2.40
C GLU A 30 -19.09 -27.82 -1.65
N MET A 31 -19.27 -27.46 -0.37
CA MET A 31 -18.21 -26.91 0.49
C MET A 31 -17.27 -27.99 1.07
N GLN A 32 -17.66 -29.27 1.12
CA GLN A 32 -16.81 -30.37 1.60
C GLN A 32 -16.27 -31.29 0.49
N GLU A 33 -16.94 -31.38 -0.66
CA GLU A 33 -16.47 -32.06 -1.88
C GLU A 33 -15.61 -31.15 -2.78
N GLY A 34 -15.34 -29.93 -2.31
CA GLY A 34 -14.11 -29.22 -2.63
C GLY A 34 -12.92 -30.01 -2.11
N SER A 35 -12.57 -31.09 -2.82
CA SER A 35 -11.26 -31.72 -2.80
C SER A 35 -10.20 -30.62 -2.73
N THR A 36 -9.09 -30.88 -2.05
CA THR A 36 -7.87 -30.07 -2.06
C THR A 36 -7.52 -29.67 -3.49
N THR A 37 -8.12 -28.57 -3.94
CA THR A 37 -7.89 -28.01 -5.24
C THR A 37 -6.66 -27.17 -5.00
N ASN A 38 -5.50 -27.72 -5.37
CA ASN A 38 -4.26 -26.96 -5.40
C ASN A 38 -4.56 -25.69 -6.23
N ASN A 39 -4.71 -24.55 -5.56
CA ASN A 39 -4.98 -23.23 -6.16
C ASN A 39 -3.73 -22.71 -6.90
N SER A 40 -3.00 -23.60 -7.59
CA SER A 40 -1.79 -23.33 -8.37
C SER A 40 -2.04 -22.46 -9.60
N ALA A 41 -3.29 -22.32 -10.04
CA ALA A 41 -3.64 -21.60 -11.27
C ALA A 41 -3.39 -20.07 -11.20
N ASN A 42 -3.07 -19.50 -10.02
CA ASN A 42 -2.91 -18.04 -9.90
C ASN A 42 -1.78 -17.57 -8.96
N LEU A 43 -0.81 -18.44 -8.67
CA LEU A 43 0.33 -18.16 -7.78
C LEU A 43 1.48 -17.36 -8.44
N GLY A 44 1.29 -16.86 -9.67
CA GLY A 44 2.19 -15.87 -10.27
C GLY A 44 3.40 -16.45 -11.03
N SER A 45 3.20 -17.51 -11.81
CA SER A 45 4.19 -18.00 -12.77
C SER A 45 4.30 -17.05 -13.98
N VAL A 46 5.50 -16.52 -14.24
CA VAL A 46 5.78 -15.57 -15.35
C VAL A 46 5.50 -16.17 -16.72
N ASP A 47 5.79 -17.46 -16.91
CA ASP A 47 5.60 -18.17 -18.19
C ASP A 47 4.31 -19.00 -18.27
N GLY A 48 3.44 -18.95 -17.26
CA GLY A 48 2.21 -19.77 -17.20
C GLY A 48 2.45 -21.28 -17.05
N LYS A 49 3.72 -21.70 -16.93
CA LYS A 49 4.09 -23.08 -16.55
C LYS A 49 3.64 -23.34 -15.11
N GLN A 50 3.24 -24.59 -14.85
CA GLN A 50 2.94 -25.03 -13.49
C GLN A 50 4.20 -24.87 -12.64
N LEU A 51 4.06 -24.17 -11.50
CA LEU A 51 5.13 -24.05 -10.52
C LEU A 51 5.52 -25.44 -10.03
N ASP A 52 6.78 -25.59 -9.65
CA ASP A 52 7.21 -26.78 -8.95
C ASP A 52 6.38 -27.00 -7.66
N LYS A 53 6.21 -28.27 -7.27
CA LYS A 53 5.41 -28.65 -6.11
C LYS A 53 6.00 -28.08 -4.82
N GLU A 54 7.32 -28.09 -4.68
CA GLU A 54 8.00 -27.54 -3.51
C GLU A 54 7.87 -26.00 -3.47
N THR A 55 7.96 -25.35 -4.64
CA THR A 55 7.74 -23.91 -4.80
C THR A 55 6.32 -23.51 -4.38
N THR A 56 5.33 -24.31 -4.75
CA THR A 56 3.94 -24.11 -4.30
C THR A 56 3.82 -24.16 -2.77
N ILE A 57 4.46 -25.15 -2.13
CA ILE A 57 4.47 -25.29 -0.66
C ILE A 57 5.13 -24.06 0.01
N ILE A 58 6.24 -23.58 -0.54
CA ILE A 58 6.92 -22.38 -0.05
C ILE A 58 6.00 -21.17 -0.15
N ILE A 59 5.32 -20.95 -1.27
CA ILE A 59 4.41 -19.82 -1.44
C ILE A 59 3.24 -19.88 -0.46
N GLU A 60 2.65 -21.06 -0.25
CA GLU A 60 1.62 -21.27 0.76
C GLU A 60 2.14 -20.91 2.14
N LYS A 61 3.35 -21.37 2.51
CA LYS A 61 3.99 -21.00 3.77
C LYS A 61 4.21 -19.49 3.90
N LEU A 62 4.72 -18.81 2.87
CA LEU A 62 4.92 -17.36 2.86
C LEU A 62 3.61 -16.61 3.11
N SER A 63 2.48 -17.10 2.60
CA SER A 63 1.16 -16.49 2.81
C SER A 63 0.68 -16.52 4.26
N THR A 64 1.23 -17.43 5.07
CA THR A 64 0.89 -17.57 6.50
C THR A 64 1.76 -16.72 7.43
N LEU A 65 2.89 -16.20 6.93
CA LEU A 65 3.80 -15.36 7.69
C LEU A 65 3.12 -14.02 8.01
N ASN A 66 3.09 -13.68 9.31
CA ASN A 66 2.34 -12.52 9.79
C ASN A 66 3.14 -11.58 10.70
N ASP A 67 4.42 -11.86 10.95
CA ASP A 67 5.32 -11.02 11.74
C ASP A 67 6.76 -11.07 11.20
N ILE A 68 7.55 -10.07 11.60
CA ILE A 68 8.91 -9.84 11.07
C ILE A 68 9.87 -10.96 11.47
N ASP A 69 9.72 -11.52 12.67
CA ASP A 69 10.65 -12.53 13.17
C ASP A 69 10.41 -13.89 12.47
N ALA A 70 9.16 -14.23 12.17
CA ALA A 70 8.81 -15.39 11.34
C ALA A 70 9.32 -15.24 9.91
N LEU A 71 9.17 -14.04 9.31
CA LEU A 71 9.74 -13.74 8.00
C LEU A 71 11.26 -13.87 8.00
N ASN A 72 11.93 -13.31 9.01
CA ASN A 72 13.39 -13.40 9.13
C ASN A 72 13.86 -14.85 9.34
N SER A 73 13.12 -15.65 10.11
CA SER A 73 13.45 -17.05 10.33
C SER A 73 13.39 -17.87 9.05
N GLU A 74 12.52 -17.46 8.11
CA GLU A 74 12.40 -18.11 6.81
C GLU A 74 13.45 -17.64 5.80
N LEU A 75 13.71 -16.33 5.76
CA LEU A 75 14.52 -15.71 4.72
C LEU A 75 15.98 -15.48 5.13
N HIS A 76 16.28 -15.50 6.43
CA HIS A 76 17.59 -15.14 7.01
C HIS A 76 18.08 -13.78 6.49
N LEU A 77 17.24 -12.76 6.64
CA LEU A 77 17.50 -11.42 6.12
C LEU A 77 18.70 -10.77 6.83
N SER A 78 19.38 -9.87 6.11
CA SER A 78 20.45 -9.07 6.71
C SER A 78 19.90 -8.18 7.84
N GLN A 79 20.75 -7.89 8.84
CA GLN A 79 20.36 -7.03 9.97
C GLN A 79 19.87 -5.65 9.52
N ALA A 80 20.49 -5.07 8.48
CA ALA A 80 20.06 -3.78 7.93
C ALA A 80 18.62 -3.81 7.40
N VAL A 81 18.20 -4.92 6.78
CA VAL A 81 16.81 -5.09 6.33
C VAL A 81 15.87 -5.25 7.53
N ILE A 82 16.27 -6.02 8.55
CA ILE A 82 15.48 -6.19 9.78
C ILE A 82 15.27 -4.84 10.49
N ASP A 83 16.31 -4.02 10.57
CA ASP A 83 16.23 -2.69 11.18
C ASP A 83 15.24 -1.79 10.41
N ILE A 84 15.26 -1.84 9.07
CA ILE A 84 14.28 -1.13 8.23
C ILE A 84 12.85 -1.64 8.48
N LEU A 85 12.65 -2.96 8.51
CA LEU A 85 11.34 -3.57 8.73
C LEU A 85 10.77 -3.21 10.11
N LYS A 86 11.59 -3.29 11.16
CA LYS A 86 11.18 -2.93 12.52
C LYS A 86 10.96 -1.43 12.66
N LYS A 87 11.80 -0.59 12.07
CA LYS A 87 11.69 0.86 12.20
C LYS A 87 10.58 1.49 11.37
N TYR A 88 10.38 1.06 10.13
CA TYR A 88 9.50 1.74 9.18
C TYR A 88 8.33 0.90 8.64
N ALA A 89 8.34 -0.42 8.88
CA ALA A 89 7.30 -1.36 8.46
C ALA A 89 6.85 -1.23 6.98
N PRO A 90 7.79 -1.10 6.00
CA PRO A 90 7.42 -1.07 4.59
C PRO A 90 6.72 -2.37 4.17
N THR A 91 6.00 -2.31 3.06
CA THR A 91 5.51 -3.51 2.39
C THR A 91 6.68 -4.44 2.02
N VAL A 92 6.51 -5.74 2.21
CA VAL A 92 7.39 -6.76 1.64
C VAL A 92 6.59 -7.50 0.58
N SER A 93 7.16 -7.70 -0.60
CA SER A 93 6.51 -8.44 -1.68
C SER A 93 7.44 -9.49 -2.25
N TYR A 94 6.87 -10.56 -2.81
CA TYR A 94 7.60 -11.58 -3.54
C TYR A 94 7.09 -11.73 -4.97
N ALA A 95 7.95 -12.19 -5.87
CA ALA A 95 7.59 -12.62 -7.22
C ALA A 95 8.36 -13.89 -7.58
N VAL A 96 7.75 -14.74 -8.40
CA VAL A 96 8.36 -15.98 -8.88
C VAL A 96 8.75 -15.81 -10.33
N ASP A 97 10.02 -15.98 -10.65
CA ASP A 97 10.56 -15.98 -12.00
C ASP A 97 10.93 -17.41 -12.38
N ASN A 98 10.38 -17.91 -13.49
CA ASN A 98 10.66 -19.23 -14.02
C ASN A 98 11.26 -19.20 -15.43
N SER A 99 11.71 -18.02 -15.87
CA SER A 99 12.25 -17.80 -17.21
C SER A 99 13.54 -18.58 -17.49
N GLU A 100 14.29 -18.96 -16.46
CA GLU A 100 15.56 -19.68 -16.58
C GLU A 100 15.40 -21.22 -16.50
N GLY A 101 14.16 -21.73 -16.55
CA GLY A 101 13.87 -23.17 -16.51
C GLY A 101 13.84 -23.78 -15.10
N TYR A 102 14.02 -22.96 -14.07
CA TYR A 102 13.81 -23.29 -12.66
C TYR A 102 13.17 -22.09 -11.96
N ASP A 103 12.48 -22.34 -10.84
CA ASP A 103 11.78 -21.30 -10.10
C ASP A 103 12.76 -20.52 -9.20
N VAL A 104 12.76 -19.20 -9.33
CA VAL A 104 13.47 -18.25 -8.47
C VAL A 104 12.45 -17.34 -7.80
N ILE A 105 12.55 -17.19 -6.47
CA ILE A 105 11.69 -16.31 -5.70
C ILE A 105 12.50 -15.07 -5.30
N TYR A 106 12.07 -13.93 -5.83
CA TYR A 106 12.62 -12.62 -5.48
C TYR A 106 11.78 -11.96 -4.40
N PHE A 107 12.43 -11.27 -3.47
CA PHE A 107 11.77 -10.48 -2.42
C PHE A 107 12.22 -9.02 -2.52
N ARG A 108 11.28 -8.09 -2.35
CA ARG A 108 11.58 -6.66 -2.38
C ARG A 108 10.81 -5.86 -1.33
N LEU A 109 11.35 -4.69 -1.00
CA LEU A 109 10.66 -3.67 -0.22
C LEU A 109 9.79 -2.78 -1.11
N GLY A 110 8.64 -2.39 -0.58
CA GLY A 110 7.79 -1.34 -1.14
C GLY A 110 8.41 0.06 -1.06
N GLY A 111 9.38 0.26 -0.18
CA GLY A 111 9.96 1.56 0.17
C GLY A 111 9.33 2.15 1.43
N TYR A 112 10.03 3.12 2.04
CA TYR A 112 9.63 3.72 3.32
C TYR A 112 9.91 5.23 3.37
N TYR A 113 9.07 5.96 4.10
CA TYR A 113 9.24 7.40 4.30
C TYR A 113 10.20 7.70 5.45
N ALA A 114 11.33 8.34 5.14
CA ALA A 114 12.30 8.82 6.11
C ALA A 114 13.03 10.05 5.55
N ASN A 115 13.47 10.96 6.43
CA ASN A 115 14.19 12.18 6.03
C ASN A 115 13.46 13.02 4.96
N ARG A 116 12.12 13.08 5.06
CA ARG A 116 11.23 13.82 4.14
C ARG A 116 11.16 13.29 2.71
N GLN A 117 11.62 12.07 2.46
CA GLN A 117 11.57 11.40 1.17
C GLN A 117 11.22 9.92 1.30
N VAL A 118 10.83 9.28 0.20
CA VAL A 118 10.60 7.84 0.13
C VAL A 118 11.90 7.16 -0.32
N ASN A 119 12.38 6.20 0.45
CA ASN A 119 13.65 5.51 0.25
C ASN A 119 13.41 4.04 -0.11
N ASP A 120 14.38 3.41 -0.76
CA ASP A 120 14.47 1.97 -1.02
C ASP A 120 13.22 1.37 -1.70
N VAL A 121 12.54 2.15 -2.55
CA VAL A 121 11.40 1.70 -3.34
C VAL A 121 11.86 0.57 -4.27
N ASN A 122 11.17 -0.58 -4.19
CA ASN A 122 11.46 -1.79 -4.97
C ASN A 122 12.86 -2.38 -4.74
N LYS A 123 13.53 -2.05 -3.63
CA LYS A 123 14.85 -2.62 -3.30
C LYS A 123 14.73 -4.14 -3.11
N ILE A 124 15.54 -4.90 -3.84
CA ILE A 124 15.61 -6.36 -3.68
C ILE A 124 16.31 -6.68 -2.36
N ILE A 125 15.68 -7.54 -1.56
CA ILE A 125 16.17 -7.95 -0.24
C ILE A 125 16.44 -9.45 -0.15
N GLY A 126 16.14 -10.20 -1.21
CA GLY A 126 16.48 -11.60 -1.30
C GLY A 126 16.19 -12.20 -2.67
N SER A 127 16.95 -13.23 -3.00
CA SER A 127 16.84 -14.04 -4.22
C SER A 127 17.11 -15.47 -3.83
N TYR A 128 16.14 -16.36 -4.06
CA TYR A 128 16.20 -17.73 -3.56
C TYR A 128 15.74 -18.74 -4.59
N LYS A 129 16.39 -19.89 -4.62
CA LYS A 129 15.88 -21.10 -5.26
C LYS A 129 15.17 -21.96 -4.22
N VAL A 130 14.27 -22.82 -4.69
CA VAL A 130 13.67 -23.86 -3.86
C VAL A 130 14.46 -25.15 -4.05
N ASP A 131 14.98 -25.69 -2.95
CA ASP A 131 15.75 -26.95 -2.95
C ASP A 131 15.35 -27.78 -1.72
N GLY A 132 14.74 -28.95 -1.96
CA GLY A 132 14.27 -29.85 -0.91
C GLY A 132 13.23 -29.21 0.01
N GLY A 133 12.34 -28.39 -0.55
CA GLY A 133 11.32 -27.66 0.19
C GLY A 133 11.85 -26.55 1.09
N LYS A 134 13.07 -26.04 0.82
CA LYS A 134 13.68 -24.92 1.55
C LYS A 134 14.13 -23.83 0.59
N LEU A 135 14.14 -22.60 1.10
CA LEU A 135 14.73 -21.45 0.39
C LEU A 135 16.25 -21.47 0.56
N THR A 136 16.95 -21.54 -0.56
CA THR A 136 18.42 -21.44 -0.62
C THR A 136 18.79 -20.20 -1.42
N SER A 137 19.64 -19.34 -0.85
CA SER A 137 20.09 -18.13 -1.55
C SER A 137 20.73 -18.48 -2.90
N THR A 138 20.40 -17.72 -3.94
CA THR A 138 21.04 -17.86 -5.25
C THR A 138 22.49 -17.38 -5.26
N GLY A 139 22.89 -16.57 -4.27
CA GLY A 139 24.18 -15.87 -4.26
C GLY A 139 24.21 -14.63 -5.16
N ASP A 140 23.06 -14.18 -5.68
CA ASP A 140 22.99 -13.00 -6.54
C ASP A 140 23.43 -11.72 -5.82
N ASP A 141 24.06 -10.83 -6.58
CA ASP A 141 24.24 -9.44 -6.17
C ASP A 141 22.87 -8.72 -6.27
N LEU A 142 22.23 -8.53 -5.11
CA LEU A 142 20.88 -8.00 -5.01
C LEU A 142 20.74 -6.58 -5.59
N ASP A 143 21.81 -5.77 -5.55
CA ASP A 143 21.80 -4.42 -6.10
C ASP A 143 21.81 -4.45 -7.63
N LYS A 144 22.55 -5.39 -8.22
CA LYS A 144 22.62 -5.55 -9.69
C LYS A 144 21.36 -6.16 -10.28
N ILE A 145 20.79 -7.16 -9.60
CA ILE A 145 19.63 -7.90 -10.13
C ILE A 145 18.35 -7.06 -10.12
N GLY A 146 18.26 -6.04 -9.25
CA GLY A 146 17.10 -5.16 -9.15
C GLY A 146 16.69 -4.52 -10.48
N SER A 147 17.64 -4.16 -11.34
CA SER A 147 17.32 -3.57 -12.66
C SER A 147 16.66 -4.58 -13.61
N LYS A 148 17.10 -5.84 -13.59
CA LYS A 148 16.51 -6.94 -14.38
C LYS A 148 15.09 -7.25 -13.90
N VAL A 149 14.91 -7.38 -12.60
CA VAL A 149 13.66 -7.87 -12.00
C VAL A 149 12.60 -6.77 -11.94
N ASN A 150 12.95 -5.56 -11.50
CA ASN A 150 11.96 -4.48 -11.38
C ASN A 150 11.50 -3.90 -12.72
N GLY A 151 12.29 -4.07 -13.78
CA GLY A 151 11.92 -3.68 -15.15
C GLY A 151 11.09 -4.72 -15.91
N ASN A 152 10.87 -5.91 -15.32
CA ASN A 152 10.13 -6.98 -15.99
C ASN A 152 8.63 -6.92 -15.64
N ASP A 153 7.84 -6.35 -16.54
CA ASP A 153 6.38 -6.20 -16.40
C ASP A 153 5.62 -7.53 -16.36
N LYS A 154 6.28 -8.66 -16.69
CA LYS A 154 5.66 -9.99 -16.57
C LYS A 154 5.67 -10.53 -15.14
N LEU A 155 6.53 -10.00 -14.26
CA LEU A 155 6.60 -10.43 -12.87
C LEU A 155 5.39 -9.93 -12.09
N LYS A 156 4.60 -10.86 -11.55
CA LYS A 156 3.51 -10.56 -10.63
C LYS A 156 4.05 -10.53 -9.20
N TRP A 157 4.02 -9.34 -8.60
CA TRP A 157 4.41 -9.14 -7.22
C TRP A 157 3.23 -9.34 -6.27
N ASN A 158 3.42 -10.18 -5.26
CA ASN A 158 2.43 -10.49 -4.23
C ASN A 158 2.91 -9.98 -2.88
N ASN A 159 2.03 -9.33 -2.13
CA ASN A 159 2.39 -8.75 -0.82
C ASN A 159 2.39 -9.81 0.28
N ILE A 160 3.35 -9.68 1.19
CA ILE A 160 3.43 -10.44 2.44
C ILE A 160 2.88 -9.55 3.56
N ASN A 161 1.86 -10.04 4.25
CA ASN A 161 1.18 -9.29 5.31
C ASN A 161 1.93 -9.41 6.63
N VAL A 162 3.05 -8.72 6.73
CA VAL A 162 3.87 -8.68 7.96
C VAL A 162 3.32 -7.60 8.89
N ASN A 163 2.94 -7.99 10.11
CA ASN A 163 2.57 -7.06 11.15
C ASN A 163 3.81 -6.55 11.89
N ASN A 164 3.76 -5.30 12.30
CA ASN A 164 4.75 -4.71 13.17
C ASN A 164 4.06 -4.22 14.46
N LYS A 165 4.62 -4.61 15.60
CA LYS A 165 4.12 -4.25 16.95
C LYS A 165 5.03 -3.25 17.66
N ASP A 166 6.24 -3.03 17.14
CA ASP A 166 7.24 -2.18 17.76
C ASP A 166 6.98 -0.73 17.41
N HIS A 167 6.93 0.15 18.42
CA HIS A 167 6.81 1.58 18.19
C HIS A 167 8.16 2.22 17.86
N ASP A 168 8.13 3.21 16.98
CA ASP A 168 9.26 4.11 16.73
C ASP A 168 8.73 5.54 16.70
N LYS A 169 9.14 6.35 17.67
CA LYS A 169 8.61 7.71 17.85
C LYS A 169 9.10 8.68 16.77
N ASP A 170 10.26 8.44 16.17
CA ASP A 170 10.79 9.27 15.08
C ASP A 170 10.02 9.02 13.78
N ALA A 171 9.71 7.75 13.49
CA ALA A 171 8.83 7.37 12.39
C ALA A 171 7.41 7.94 12.60
N ALA A 172 6.88 7.89 13.84
CA ALA A 172 5.62 8.52 14.18
C ALA A 172 5.66 10.04 13.95
N LYS A 173 6.73 10.72 14.36
CA LYS A 173 6.94 12.16 14.14
C LYS A 173 6.98 12.50 12.65
N ALA A 174 7.68 11.71 11.84
CA ALA A 174 7.75 11.92 10.39
C ALA A 174 6.36 11.82 9.73
N ILE A 175 5.52 10.86 10.14
CA ILE A 175 4.14 10.74 9.66
C ILE A 175 3.28 11.91 10.17
N ALA A 176 3.37 12.26 11.46
CA ALA A 176 2.63 13.38 12.02
C ALA A 176 2.94 14.69 11.29
N ASP A 177 4.22 15.01 11.07
CA ASP A 177 4.62 16.23 10.37
C ASP A 177 4.09 16.27 8.93
N LYS A 178 4.21 15.16 8.21
CA LYS A 178 3.76 15.05 6.82
C LYS A 178 2.26 15.25 6.72
N TYR A 179 1.48 14.50 7.50
CA TYR A 179 0.02 14.49 7.38
C TYR A 179 -0.67 15.64 8.12
N PHE A 180 -0.02 16.28 9.09
CA PHE A 180 -0.55 17.52 9.68
C PHE A 180 -0.49 18.69 8.70
N SER A 181 0.63 18.80 7.97
CA SER A 181 0.90 19.90 7.03
C SER A 181 -0.06 19.93 5.85
N VAL A 182 -0.72 18.81 5.54
CA VAL A 182 -1.79 18.70 4.53
C VAL A 182 -2.88 19.75 4.68
N SER A 183 -3.20 20.14 5.92
CA SER A 183 -4.24 21.14 6.15
C SER A 183 -3.88 22.53 5.58
N LEU A 184 -2.60 22.83 5.38
CA LEU A 184 -2.15 24.03 4.66
C LEU A 184 -2.49 23.98 3.17
N GLY A 185 -2.53 22.77 2.60
CA GLY A 185 -2.94 22.53 1.21
C GLY A 185 -4.43 22.28 1.03
N GLY A 186 -5.27 22.56 2.03
CA GLY A 186 -6.73 22.39 1.94
C GLY A 186 -7.24 20.96 2.16
N GLY A 187 -6.41 20.03 2.63
CA GLY A 187 -6.82 18.63 2.88
C GLY A 187 -6.36 17.66 1.80
N ILE A 188 -6.48 16.35 2.06
CA ILE A 188 -6.04 15.30 1.12
C ILE A 188 -6.83 15.29 -0.20
N ASP A 189 -8.10 15.70 -0.18
CA ASP A 189 -8.95 15.78 -1.38
C ASP A 189 -8.75 17.11 -2.16
N ASN A 190 -7.68 17.85 -1.88
CA ASN A 190 -7.25 19.04 -2.59
C ASN A 190 -5.95 18.76 -3.36
N MET A 191 -5.84 19.26 -4.59
CA MET A 191 -4.64 19.10 -5.42
C MET A 191 -3.35 19.48 -4.69
N ILE A 192 -3.32 20.62 -3.99
CA ILE A 192 -2.14 21.09 -3.27
C ILE A 192 -1.86 20.25 -2.03
N GLY A 193 -2.90 19.82 -1.31
CA GLY A 193 -2.74 18.92 -0.17
C GLY A 193 -2.15 17.57 -0.58
N LEU A 194 -2.65 16.96 -1.66
CA LEU A 194 -2.18 15.67 -2.15
C LEU A 194 -0.82 15.75 -2.85
N PHE A 195 -0.71 16.56 -3.91
CA PHE A 195 0.49 16.62 -4.75
C PHE A 195 1.53 17.63 -4.28
N GLY A 196 1.17 18.56 -3.40
CA GLY A 196 2.11 19.54 -2.84
C GLY A 196 2.68 19.09 -1.49
N TYR A 197 1.83 18.69 -0.55
CA TYR A 197 2.27 18.39 0.83
C TYR A 197 2.50 16.90 1.12
N LEU A 198 1.80 15.98 0.44
CA LEU A 198 1.93 14.53 0.67
C LEU A 198 2.86 13.81 -0.31
N SER A 199 3.22 14.46 -1.41
CA SER A 199 4.25 13.96 -2.32
C SER A 199 5.63 13.94 -1.66
N ASP A 200 6.53 13.18 -2.26
CA ASP A 200 7.96 13.30 -1.99
C ASP A 200 8.53 14.53 -2.70
N PHE A 201 8.96 15.52 -1.93
CA PHE A 201 9.52 16.76 -2.46
C PHE A 201 10.79 16.56 -3.31
N SER A 202 11.49 15.44 -3.13
CA SER A 202 12.65 15.09 -3.97
C SER A 202 12.25 14.67 -5.39
N LYS A 203 10.99 14.23 -5.58
CA LYS A 203 10.43 13.86 -6.89
C LYS A 203 9.85 15.05 -7.68
N HIS A 204 9.81 16.24 -7.09
CA HIS A 204 9.32 17.44 -7.78
C HIS A 204 10.31 17.83 -8.89
N VAL A 205 9.83 17.89 -10.12
CA VAL A 205 10.63 18.34 -11.26
C VAL A 205 10.64 19.87 -11.25
N ARG A 206 11.81 20.46 -10.96
CA ARG A 206 11.96 21.92 -10.72
C ARG A 206 12.34 22.74 -11.95
N ASP A 207 12.88 22.10 -12.99
CA ASP A 207 13.43 22.80 -14.16
C ASP A 207 12.55 22.67 -15.41
N ALA A 208 11.37 22.05 -15.29
CA ALA A 208 10.50 21.82 -16.43
C ALA A 208 9.68 23.07 -16.82
N GLN A 209 9.23 23.84 -15.83
CA GLN A 209 8.40 25.03 -16.02
C GLN A 209 8.72 26.08 -14.95
N LEU A 210 9.03 27.30 -15.37
CA LEU A 210 9.45 28.37 -14.45
C LEU A 210 8.35 28.68 -13.41
N GLY A 211 8.70 28.57 -12.13
CA GLY A 211 7.81 28.89 -11.01
C GLY A 211 6.74 27.84 -10.70
N MET A 212 6.72 26.71 -11.41
CA MET A 212 5.76 25.64 -11.21
C MET A 212 6.39 24.42 -10.55
N ASN A 213 5.61 23.72 -9.73
CA ASN A 213 5.88 22.37 -9.29
C ASN A 213 5.29 21.40 -10.31
N VAL A 214 6.11 20.47 -10.80
CA VAL A 214 5.68 19.38 -11.68
C VAL A 214 5.91 18.08 -10.93
N VAL A 215 4.82 17.39 -10.57
CA VAL A 215 4.85 16.30 -9.59
C VAL A 215 4.26 15.02 -10.17
N PRO A 216 5.11 14.04 -10.54
CA PRO A 216 4.65 12.71 -10.90
C PRO A 216 4.40 11.85 -9.65
N MET A 217 3.27 11.14 -9.61
CA MET A 217 2.98 10.12 -8.59
C MET A 217 2.26 8.93 -9.21
N SER A 218 2.57 7.71 -8.79
CA SER A 218 1.82 6.54 -9.24
C SER A 218 0.47 6.44 -8.52
N LEU A 219 -0.52 5.77 -9.13
CA LEU A 219 -1.77 5.46 -8.44
C LEU A 219 -1.52 4.63 -7.16
N ALA A 220 -0.49 3.79 -7.15
CA ALA A 220 -0.11 3.01 -5.97
C ALA A 220 0.39 3.89 -4.82
N GLU A 221 1.26 4.86 -5.11
CA GLU A 221 1.75 5.84 -4.13
C GLU A 221 0.59 6.67 -3.55
N ILE A 222 -0.33 7.14 -4.40
CA ILE A 222 -1.52 7.86 -3.92
C ILE A 222 -2.43 6.94 -3.09
N THR A 223 -2.51 5.67 -3.44
CA THR A 223 -3.29 4.67 -2.67
C THR A 223 -2.72 4.49 -1.27
N ASP A 224 -1.40 4.41 -1.13
CA ASP A 224 -0.77 4.40 0.19
C ASP A 224 -1.05 5.68 0.95
N ILE A 225 -0.96 6.85 0.30
CA ILE A 225 -1.21 8.14 0.96
C ILE A 225 -2.63 8.20 1.55
N TYR A 226 -3.66 7.79 0.79
CA TYR A 226 -5.04 7.75 1.30
C TYR A 226 -5.20 6.74 2.44
N ASN A 227 -4.55 5.57 2.34
CA ASN A 227 -4.56 4.58 3.41
C ASN A 227 -3.73 5.02 4.62
N THR A 228 -2.75 5.90 4.49
CA THR A 228 -2.06 6.48 5.65
C THR A 228 -2.87 7.60 6.28
N ALA A 229 -3.63 8.37 5.50
CA ALA A 229 -4.40 9.53 5.98
C ALA A 229 -5.69 9.17 6.73
N SER A 230 -6.10 7.90 6.76
CA SER A 230 -7.39 7.47 7.28
C SER A 230 -7.34 6.15 8.03
N ALA A 231 -8.26 5.98 8.99
CA ALA A 231 -8.56 4.70 9.60
C ALA A 231 -9.23 3.72 8.63
N GLU A 232 -9.96 4.24 7.65
CA GLU A 232 -10.58 3.43 6.59
C GLU A 232 -9.53 2.87 5.63
N THR A 233 -9.93 1.85 4.88
CA THR A 233 -9.12 1.26 3.82
C THR A 233 -9.70 1.62 2.46
N PHE A 234 -8.84 2.06 1.54
CA PHE A 234 -9.22 2.39 0.17
C PHE A 234 -8.52 1.48 -0.83
N SER A 235 -9.29 0.95 -1.77
CA SER A 235 -8.80 0.30 -2.99
C SER A 235 -8.26 1.31 -3.99
N ALA A 236 -7.43 0.86 -4.93
CA ALA A 236 -6.92 1.69 -6.01
C ALA A 236 -8.05 2.29 -6.86
N GLU A 237 -9.16 1.59 -7.06
CA GLU A 237 -10.33 2.08 -7.80
C GLU A 237 -11.05 3.21 -7.05
N GLN A 238 -11.19 3.09 -5.73
CA GLN A 238 -11.77 4.16 -4.90
C GLN A 238 -10.87 5.40 -4.89
N VAL A 239 -9.56 5.19 -4.81
CA VAL A 239 -8.56 6.27 -4.84
C VAL A 239 -8.56 6.96 -6.20
N TYR A 240 -8.57 6.20 -7.30
CA TYR A 240 -8.70 6.74 -8.65
C TYR A 240 -9.93 7.66 -8.76
N LYS A 241 -11.10 7.23 -8.28
CA LYS A 241 -12.31 8.06 -8.25
C LYS A 241 -12.12 9.34 -7.42
N LYS A 242 -11.50 9.25 -6.24
CA LYS A 242 -11.20 10.43 -5.42
C LYS A 242 -10.30 11.43 -6.14
N VAL A 243 -9.25 10.94 -6.82
CA VAL A 243 -8.32 11.79 -7.58
C VAL A 243 -9.03 12.49 -8.75
N THR A 244 -9.97 11.82 -9.43
CA THR A 244 -10.77 12.46 -10.50
C THR A 244 -11.64 13.62 -10.00
N SER A 245 -11.95 13.65 -8.70
CA SER A 245 -12.80 14.65 -8.04
C SER A 245 -12.04 15.64 -7.16
N LEU A 246 -10.71 15.74 -7.31
CA LEU A 246 -9.91 16.65 -6.48
C LEU A 246 -10.35 18.10 -6.60
N GLN A 247 -10.41 18.77 -5.46
CA GLN A 247 -10.67 20.20 -5.42
C GLN A 247 -9.52 20.96 -6.07
N TYR A 248 -9.86 22.00 -6.83
CA TYR A 248 -8.93 22.89 -7.52
C TYR A 248 -8.02 22.20 -8.56
N ALA A 249 -8.40 21.03 -9.05
CA ALA A 249 -7.74 20.33 -10.16
C ALA A 249 -8.57 20.38 -11.44
N LYS A 250 -7.91 20.62 -12.57
CA LYS A 250 -8.43 20.35 -13.92
C LYS A 250 -8.00 18.94 -14.30
N TYR A 251 -8.87 17.97 -14.04
CA TYR A 251 -8.58 16.57 -14.29
C TYR A 251 -8.73 16.21 -15.78
N LYS A 252 -7.79 15.42 -16.30
CA LYS A 252 -7.91 14.77 -17.62
C LYS A 252 -7.17 13.45 -17.65
N GLU A 253 -7.55 12.60 -18.60
CA GLU A 253 -6.88 11.33 -18.85
C GLU A 253 -6.30 11.29 -20.25
N ILE A 254 -5.18 10.59 -20.41
CA ILE A 254 -4.61 10.32 -21.72
C ILE A 254 -4.23 8.85 -21.85
N ASP A 255 -4.43 8.30 -23.04
CA ASP A 255 -4.02 6.94 -23.40
C ASP A 255 -2.56 6.91 -23.89
N ASP A 256 -1.66 7.36 -23.01
CA ASP A 256 -0.22 7.35 -23.23
C ASP A 256 0.52 6.96 -21.94
N SER A 257 1.82 6.74 -22.04
CA SER A 257 2.71 6.55 -20.88
C SER A 257 3.40 7.86 -20.54
N TYR A 258 3.46 8.19 -19.25
CA TYR A 258 4.37 9.20 -18.74
C TYR A 258 5.83 8.70 -18.80
N LYS A 259 6.06 7.43 -18.44
CA LYS A 259 7.38 6.79 -18.50
C LYS A 259 7.94 6.83 -19.93
N GLY A 260 9.16 7.34 -20.07
CA GLY A 260 9.83 7.55 -21.37
C GLY A 260 9.37 8.80 -22.14
N ASN A 261 8.34 9.52 -21.66
CA ASN A 261 7.84 10.76 -22.24
C ASN A 261 7.89 11.94 -21.26
N GLU A 262 8.70 11.85 -20.21
CA GLU A 262 8.74 12.81 -19.09
C GLU A 262 9.08 14.21 -19.61
N ALA A 263 10.09 14.35 -20.48
CA ALA A 263 10.50 15.64 -21.03
C ALA A 263 9.40 16.35 -21.83
N LYS A 264 8.54 15.58 -22.52
CA LYS A 264 7.38 16.10 -23.26
C LYS A 264 6.32 16.59 -22.28
N TYR A 265 5.87 15.71 -21.38
CA TYR A 265 4.72 15.98 -20.53
C TYR A 265 5.01 16.99 -19.42
N ASN A 266 6.23 16.97 -18.86
CA ASN A 266 6.63 17.93 -17.84
C ASN A 266 6.58 19.39 -18.34
N LYS A 267 6.64 19.63 -19.65
CA LYS A 267 6.57 20.97 -20.25
C LYS A 267 5.19 21.33 -20.81
N SER A 268 4.37 20.34 -21.16
CA SER A 268 3.11 20.56 -21.87
C SER A 268 1.87 20.62 -20.98
N VAL A 269 1.94 20.08 -19.75
CA VAL A 269 0.82 20.10 -18.80
C VAL A 269 0.76 21.45 -18.09
N GLY A 270 -0.42 22.09 -18.09
CA GLY A 270 -0.61 23.44 -17.60
C GLY A 270 -0.84 23.55 -16.09
N ASN A 271 -0.67 24.75 -15.55
CA ASN A 271 -0.95 25.05 -14.14
C ASN A 271 -2.41 24.71 -13.75
N GLY A 272 -2.57 24.03 -12.63
CA GLY A 272 -3.84 23.54 -12.10
C GLY A 272 -4.31 22.24 -12.73
N GLU A 273 -3.53 21.61 -13.62
CA GLU A 273 -3.91 20.35 -14.25
C GLU A 273 -3.40 19.13 -13.46
N VAL A 274 -4.22 18.08 -13.46
CA VAL A 274 -3.85 16.73 -13.01
C VAL A 274 -4.15 15.77 -14.16
N VAL A 275 -3.11 15.17 -14.71
CA VAL A 275 -3.20 14.26 -15.87
C VAL A 275 -2.98 12.83 -15.43
N TYR A 276 -3.93 11.94 -15.74
CA TYR A 276 -3.78 10.51 -15.54
C TYR A 276 -3.34 9.81 -16.84
N PHE A 277 -2.25 9.06 -16.77
CA PHE A 277 -1.66 8.28 -17.85
C PHE A 277 -2.10 6.83 -17.70
N LYS A 278 -2.96 6.36 -18.62
CA LYS A 278 -3.63 5.06 -18.46
C LYS A 278 -2.66 3.87 -18.54
N LYS A 279 -1.61 3.98 -19.36
CA LYS A 279 -0.70 2.86 -19.66
C LYS A 279 0.17 2.46 -18.46
N ASP A 280 0.64 3.43 -17.69
CA ASP A 280 1.51 3.22 -16.53
C ASP A 280 0.83 3.53 -15.19
N LYS A 281 -0.44 3.95 -15.22
CA LYS A 281 -1.24 4.33 -14.04
C LYS A 281 -0.56 5.45 -13.23
N MET A 282 0.07 6.40 -13.92
CA MET A 282 0.73 7.56 -13.32
C MET A 282 -0.16 8.80 -13.37
N TYR A 283 0.01 9.66 -12.38
CA TYR A 283 -0.52 11.02 -12.37
C TYR A 283 0.62 12.02 -12.53
N LEU A 284 0.37 13.10 -13.27
CA LEU A 284 1.22 14.28 -13.30
C LEU A 284 0.38 15.49 -12.89
N ALA A 285 0.73 16.11 -11.76
CA ALA A 285 0.12 17.36 -11.33
C ALA A 285 1.07 18.52 -11.58
N VAL A 286 0.53 19.63 -12.09
CA VAL A 286 1.29 20.87 -12.28
C VAL A 286 0.58 22.00 -11.56
N PHE A 287 1.28 22.67 -10.65
CA PHE A 287 0.71 23.75 -9.84
C PHE A 287 1.77 24.78 -9.44
N GLY A 288 1.33 25.97 -9.06
CA GLY A 288 2.20 27.06 -8.61
C GLY A 288 2.86 26.82 -7.25
N GLY A 289 3.24 27.91 -6.58
CA GLY A 289 3.92 27.88 -5.29
C GLY A 289 3.13 27.17 -4.18
N ILE A 290 3.84 26.42 -3.33
CA ILE A 290 3.32 25.85 -2.09
C ILE A 290 3.67 26.84 -0.97
N GLY A 291 2.70 27.21 -0.14
CA GLY A 291 2.91 28.18 0.93
C GLY A 291 1.85 28.11 2.01
N GLY A 292 2.13 28.74 3.14
CA GLY A 292 1.26 28.75 4.31
C GLY A 292 2.06 28.63 5.59
N MET A 293 1.71 29.41 6.60
CA MET A 293 2.29 29.32 7.94
C MET A 293 1.22 28.74 8.87
N ASN A 294 1.57 27.66 9.58
CA ASN A 294 0.76 27.15 10.67
C ASN A 294 1.54 27.36 11.98
N PRO A 295 1.05 28.16 12.94
CA PRO A 295 1.71 28.31 14.24
C PRO A 295 1.60 27.03 15.08
N ILE A 296 0.67 26.13 14.74
CA ILE A 296 0.50 24.81 15.35
C ILE A 296 1.40 23.80 14.63
N SER A 297 2.05 22.93 15.39
CA SER A 297 2.84 21.82 14.86
C SER A 297 2.79 20.59 15.78
N PRO A 298 3.05 19.38 15.26
CA PRO A 298 3.26 18.22 16.11
C PRO A 298 4.45 18.43 17.06
N ALA A 299 4.27 18.06 18.32
CA ALA A 299 5.31 18.11 19.34
C ALA A 299 6.56 17.29 18.98
N THR A 300 7.60 17.43 19.80
CA THR A 300 8.79 16.59 19.76
C THR A 300 8.50 15.18 20.34
N PRO A 301 9.22 14.12 19.88
CA PRO A 301 9.00 12.73 20.27
C PRO A 301 8.96 12.43 21.78
N ASP A 302 9.69 13.19 22.60
CA ASP A 302 9.72 13.06 24.07
C ASP A 302 8.33 13.27 24.70
N LYS A 303 7.48 14.09 24.07
CA LYS A 303 6.10 14.36 24.54
C LYS A 303 5.08 13.33 24.07
N PHE A 304 5.46 12.38 23.22
CA PHE A 304 4.53 11.40 22.69
C PHE A 304 4.19 10.34 23.72
N LYS A 305 2.91 10.00 23.83
CA LYS A 305 2.43 8.91 24.66
C LYS A 305 2.09 7.71 23.79
N ILE A 306 2.47 6.51 24.23
CA ILE A 306 2.12 5.25 23.57
C ILE A 306 1.05 4.57 24.40
N GLU A 307 -0.03 4.14 23.76
CA GLU A 307 -1.16 3.43 24.38
C GLU A 307 -1.60 2.28 23.49
N GLY A 308 -1.23 1.05 23.86
CA GLY A 308 -1.46 -0.11 23.01
C GLY A 308 -0.75 0.04 21.67
N ASP A 309 -1.50 0.07 20.57
CA ASP A 309 -1.01 0.28 19.20
C ASP A 309 -1.01 1.75 18.75
N LYS A 310 -1.36 2.67 19.65
CA LYS A 310 -1.50 4.11 19.36
C LYS A 310 -0.28 4.91 19.78
N VAL A 311 0.01 5.96 19.03
CA VAL A 311 0.89 7.07 19.40
C VAL A 311 0.05 8.34 19.46
N ILE A 312 -0.08 8.92 20.64
CA ILE A 312 -0.71 10.21 20.86
C ILE A 312 0.35 11.28 20.70
N VAL A 313 0.15 12.16 19.73
CA VAL A 313 1.05 13.23 19.32
C VAL A 313 0.40 14.57 19.67
N PRO A 314 0.84 15.25 20.75
CA PRO A 314 0.33 16.58 21.08
C PRO A 314 0.60 17.57 19.94
N LEU A 315 -0.37 18.45 19.68
CA LEU A 315 -0.20 19.59 18.78
C LEU A 315 0.09 20.83 19.62
N ILE A 316 1.17 21.53 19.29
CA ILE A 316 1.70 22.63 20.07
C ILE A 316 1.62 23.92 19.26
N ASP A 317 1.04 24.96 19.86
CA ASP A 317 1.00 26.30 19.28
C ASP A 317 2.21 27.12 19.73
N THR A 318 3.08 27.42 18.76
CA THR A 318 4.30 28.22 18.94
C THR A 318 3.99 29.69 19.20
N SER A 319 2.85 30.21 18.74
CA SER A 319 2.41 31.58 19.03
C SER A 319 1.91 31.76 20.46
N SER A 320 1.45 30.66 21.08
CA SER A 320 0.96 30.60 22.47
C SER A 320 2.02 30.10 23.46
N GLY A 321 3.31 30.31 23.17
CA GLY A 321 4.42 29.90 24.06
C GLY A 321 4.55 28.38 24.24
N GLY A 322 4.09 27.59 23.26
CA GLY A 322 4.20 26.14 23.29
C GLY A 322 3.07 25.42 24.05
N ARG A 323 1.92 26.07 24.23
CA ARG A 323 0.71 25.43 24.78
C ARG A 323 0.17 24.37 23.83
N GLN A 324 -0.42 23.33 24.42
CA GLN A 324 -1.10 22.29 23.64
C GLN A 324 -2.43 22.83 23.11
N SER A 325 -2.60 22.78 21.80
CA SER A 325 -3.81 23.21 21.08
C SER A 325 -4.56 22.04 20.46
N GLY A 326 -4.17 20.79 20.74
CA GLY A 326 -4.85 19.62 20.20
C GLY A 326 -3.97 18.39 20.25
N GLN A 327 -4.35 17.38 19.49
CA GLN A 327 -3.55 16.16 19.30
C GLN A 327 -3.86 15.47 17.98
N MET A 328 -2.86 14.77 17.46
CA MET A 328 -3.05 13.73 16.46
C MET A 328 -2.95 12.37 17.15
N VAL A 329 -3.77 11.43 16.73
CA VAL A 329 -3.64 10.02 17.12
C VAL A 329 -3.20 9.24 15.89
N LEU A 330 -2.03 8.63 15.99
CA LEU A 330 -1.50 7.71 15.01
C LEU A 330 -1.67 6.28 15.52
N ARG A 331 -1.87 5.32 14.62
CA ARG A 331 -1.93 3.89 14.97
C ARG A 331 -1.01 3.07 14.07
N LEU A 332 -0.40 2.02 14.63
CA LEU A 332 0.38 1.06 13.86
C LEU A 332 -0.43 0.55 12.67
N ASN A 333 0.16 0.62 11.49
CA ASN A 333 -0.51 0.32 10.24
C ASN A 333 -0.36 -1.14 9.86
N ASN A 334 -1.19 -1.97 10.49
CA ASN A 334 -1.35 -3.39 10.16
C ASN A 334 -2.55 -3.62 9.21
N LYS A 335 -2.96 -2.58 8.46
CA LYS A 335 -4.08 -2.70 7.52
C LYS A 335 -3.69 -3.60 6.35
N LYS A 336 -4.69 -4.33 5.84
CA LYS A 336 -4.59 -5.16 4.64
C LYS A 336 -5.34 -4.45 3.52
N TYR A 337 -4.60 -3.97 2.53
CA TYR A 337 -5.14 -3.31 1.36
C TYR A 337 -4.30 -3.62 0.14
N GLU A 338 -4.95 -3.67 -1.01
CA GLU A 338 -4.32 -3.93 -2.30
C GLU A 338 -4.09 -2.65 -3.09
N GLY A 339 -3.22 -2.72 -4.10
CA GLY A 339 -2.95 -1.62 -5.02
C GLY A 339 -1.97 -0.57 -4.50
N GLY A 340 -1.57 -0.61 -3.23
CA GLY A 340 -0.47 0.18 -2.67
C GLY A 340 0.92 -0.39 -2.97
N GLN A 341 1.95 0.43 -2.75
CA GLN A 341 3.35 0.10 -2.95
C GLN A 341 4.17 0.20 -1.66
N SER A 342 4.11 1.33 -0.96
CA SER A 342 4.99 1.73 0.15
C SER A 342 4.19 2.01 1.43
N ARG A 343 3.67 0.96 2.10
CA ARG A 343 2.90 1.13 3.34
C ARG A 343 3.71 1.86 4.40
N SER A 344 3.13 2.90 5.01
CA SER A 344 3.71 3.62 6.14
C SER A 344 3.58 2.83 7.44
N LYS A 345 4.52 3.00 8.39
CA LYS A 345 4.42 2.38 9.72
C LYS A 345 3.17 2.74 10.51
N TYR A 346 2.73 3.98 10.37
CA TYR A 346 1.56 4.51 11.07
C TYR A 346 0.54 5.05 10.07
N TYR A 347 -0.74 5.00 10.43
CA TYR A 347 -1.79 5.77 9.79
C TYR A 347 -2.39 6.78 10.78
N VAL A 348 -3.03 7.82 10.26
CA VAL A 348 -3.74 8.85 11.02
C VAL A 348 -5.11 8.32 11.40
N GLU A 349 -5.32 8.04 12.69
CA GLU A 349 -6.62 7.63 13.23
C GLU A 349 -7.53 8.84 13.40
N SER A 350 -7.00 9.93 13.96
CA SER A 350 -7.75 11.17 14.16
C SER A 350 -6.84 12.38 14.36
N VAL A 351 -7.41 13.56 14.13
CA VAL A 351 -6.79 14.86 14.44
C VAL A 351 -7.83 15.70 15.17
N SER A 352 -7.54 16.11 16.40
CA SER A 352 -8.31 17.10 17.13
C SER A 352 -7.50 18.40 17.26
N LYS A 353 -8.16 19.52 17.00
CA LYS A 353 -7.61 20.87 17.07
C LYS A 353 -8.43 21.72 18.03
#